data_AF-A0A1G7UD97-F1
#
_entry.id   AF-A0A1G7UD97-F1
#
_cell.length_a   1.000
_cell.length_b   1.000
_cell.length_c   1.000
_cell.angle_alpha   90.00
_cell.angle_beta   90.00
_cell.angle_gamma   90.00
#
_symmetry.space_group_name_H-M   'P 1'
#
loop_
_entity.id
_entity.type
_entity.pdbx_description
1 polymer ?
#
loop_
_entity_poly.entity_id
_entity_poly.type
_entity_poly.pdbx_seq_one_letter_code
_entity_poly.pdbx_strand_id
1 'polypeptide(L)'
;MTCDQLLTVGVAVFSVVAGAAWLRSATAKIKVPKEKGKVVDYRETIGDEPGEKQLVVDGVDVWQTAALQSRWNAGAAAAACVAAFLQALQASLHL
;
A
#
# COMPACT_ATOMS: atom_id res chain seq x y z
N MET A 1 -25.51 -14.19 17.46
CA MET A 1 -24.75 -14.41 16.22
C MET A 1 -24.19 -15.81 16.24
N THR A 2 -24.29 -16.53 15.12
CA THR A 2 -23.61 -17.82 14.95
C THR A 2 -22.12 -17.60 14.67
N CYS A 3 -21.29 -18.64 14.87
CA CYS A 3 -19.85 -18.60 14.54
C CYS A 3 -19.62 -18.18 13.07
N ASP A 4 -20.44 -18.71 12.16
CA ASP A 4 -20.42 -18.39 10.74
C ASP A 4 -20.68 -16.90 10.43
N GLN A 5 -21.62 -16.29 11.15
CA GLN A 5 -21.89 -14.85 11.04
C GLN A 5 -20.71 -14.01 11.56
N LEU A 6 -20.02 -14.44 12.61
CA LEU A 6 -18.83 -13.75 13.12
C LEU A 6 -17.68 -13.80 12.12
N LEU A 7 -17.45 -14.97 11.50
CA LEU A 7 -16.43 -15.13 10.46
C LEU A 7 -16.76 -14.27 9.23
N THR A 8 -18.01 -14.28 8.77
CA THR A 8 -18.47 -13.45 7.63
C THR A 8 -18.22 -11.96 7.89
N VAL A 9 -18.61 -11.47 9.08
CA VAL A 9 -18.38 -10.07 9.47
C VAL A 9 -16.89 -9.76 9.52
N GLY A 10 -16.07 -10.67 10.08
CA GLY A 10 -14.62 -10.53 10.10
C GLY A 10 -14.01 -10.43 8.69
N VAL A 11 -14.35 -11.35 7.80
CA VAL A 11 -13.91 -11.33 6.39
C VAL A 11 -14.27 -10.00 5.73
N ALA A 12 -15.51 -9.54 5.88
CA ALA A 12 -15.96 -8.28 5.30
C ALA A 12 -15.16 -7.09 5.83
N VAL A 13 -14.99 -6.99 7.15
CA VAL A 13 -14.24 -5.89 7.79
C VAL A 13 -12.80 -5.84 7.31
N PHE A 14 -12.08 -6.97 7.35
CA PHE A 14 -10.68 -7.00 6.93
C PHE A 14 -10.50 -6.76 5.43
N SER A 15 -11.45 -7.22 4.60
CA SER A 15 -11.44 -6.94 3.16
C SER A 15 -11.64 -5.45 2.86
N VAL A 16 -12.54 -4.77 3.58
CA VAL A 16 -12.75 -3.33 3.45
C VAL A 16 -11.51 -2.56 3.89
N VAL A 17 -10.88 -2.94 5.01
CA VAL A 17 -9.64 -2.32 5.47
C VAL A 17 -8.52 -2.49 4.44
N ALA A 18 -8.36 -3.69 3.86
CA ALA A 18 -7.39 -3.93 2.81
C ALA A 18 -7.65 -3.05 1.57
N GLY A 19 -8.90 -2.99 1.11
CA GLY A 19 -9.31 -2.15 -0.02
C GLY A 19 -9.05 -0.66 0.23
N ALA A 20 -9.40 -0.16 1.41
CA ALA A 20 -9.14 1.23 1.80
C ALA A 20 -7.64 1.55 1.87
N ALA A 21 -6.83 0.62 2.39
CA ALA A 21 -5.38 0.78 2.45
C ALA A 21 -4.74 0.77 1.05
N TRP A 22 -5.18 -0.09 0.12
CA TRP A 22 -4.74 -0.04 -1.28
C TRP A 22 -5.16 1.25 -1.98
N LEU A 23 -6.39 1.73 -1.75
CA LEU A 23 -6.83 3.01 -2.31
C LEU A 23 -5.98 4.18 -1.78
N ARG A 24 -5.66 4.15 -0.47
CA ARG A 24 -4.79 5.16 0.14
C ARG A 24 -3.36 5.09 -0.41
N SER A 25 -2.84 3.88 -0.64
CA SER A 25 -1.56 3.63 -1.30
C SER A 25 -1.55 4.25 -2.70
N ALA A 26 -2.52 3.89 -3.54
CA ALA A 26 -2.59 4.36 -4.93
C ALA A 26 -2.67 5.90 -5.07
N THR A 27 -3.22 6.58 -4.06
CA THR A 27 -3.40 8.04 -4.04
C THR A 27 -2.33 8.77 -3.23
N ALA A 28 -1.50 8.08 -2.45
CA ALA A 28 -0.45 8.68 -1.64
C ALA A 28 0.67 9.24 -2.51
N LYS A 29 0.96 10.53 -2.33
CA LYS A 29 2.05 11.26 -3.00
C LYS A 29 2.65 12.27 -2.02
N ILE A 30 3.98 12.38 -2.00
CA ILE A 30 4.69 13.41 -1.23
C ILE A 30 5.09 14.52 -2.20
N LYS A 31 4.43 15.67 -2.06
CA LYS A 31 4.74 16.87 -2.83
C LYS A 31 5.89 17.62 -2.17
N VAL A 32 6.91 17.97 -2.95
CA VAL A 32 8.07 18.73 -2.50
C VAL A 32 8.15 20.02 -3.31
N PRO A 33 8.44 21.18 -2.69
CA PRO A 33 8.59 22.45 -3.41
C PRO A 33 9.67 22.32 -4.49
N LYS A 34 9.39 22.80 -5.70
CA LYS A 34 10.33 22.76 -6.85
C LYS A 34 11.68 23.42 -6.55
N GLU A 35 11.75 24.30 -5.55
CA GLU A 35 12.96 25.00 -5.12
C GLU A 35 13.91 24.14 -4.27
N LYS A 36 13.46 23.00 -3.73
CA LYS A 36 14.26 22.15 -2.81
C LYS A 36 14.73 20.83 -3.40
N GLY A 37 14.19 20.43 -4.54
CA GLY A 37 14.58 19.19 -5.22
C GLY A 37 15.42 19.50 -6.45
N LYS A 38 16.56 18.83 -6.62
CA LYS A 38 17.19 18.77 -7.94
C LYS A 38 16.19 18.08 -8.86
N VAL A 39 15.58 18.81 -9.79
CA VAL A 39 14.70 18.22 -10.81
C VAL A 39 15.63 17.43 -11.73
N VAL A 40 15.68 16.12 -11.53
CA VAL A 40 16.47 15.23 -12.39
C VAL A 40 15.51 14.59 -13.35
N ASP A 41 15.76 14.73 -14.64
CA ASP A 41 14.98 14.06 -15.67
C ASP A 41 15.18 12.54 -15.49
N TYR A 42 14.08 11.77 -15.43
CA TYR A 42 14.11 10.34 -15.12
C TYR A 42 15.01 9.56 -16.09
N ARG A 43 15.20 10.09 -17.32
CA ARG A 43 16.11 9.52 -18.32
C ARG A 43 17.60 9.60 -17.94
N GLU A 44 18.00 10.56 -17.11
CA GLU A 44 19.41 10.73 -16.70
C GLU A 44 19.82 9.82 -15.54
N THR A 45 18.87 9.12 -14.90
CA THR A 45 19.13 8.29 -13.70
C THR A 45 19.03 6.79 -13.95
N ILE A 46 18.74 6.36 -15.18
CA ILE A 46 18.73 4.94 -15.56
C ILE A 46 20.18 4.48 -15.70
N GLY A 47 20.76 3.93 -14.62
CA GLY A 47 22.10 3.32 -14.61
C GLY A 47 23.02 3.78 -13.49
N ASP A 48 22.69 4.88 -12.80
CA ASP A 48 23.44 5.32 -11.62
C ASP A 48 22.96 4.56 -10.37
N GLU A 49 23.92 4.04 -9.59
CA GLU A 49 23.64 3.48 -8.27
C GLU A 49 22.86 4.50 -7.43
N PRO A 50 21.88 4.05 -6.60
CA PRO A 50 21.01 4.92 -5.85
C PRO A 50 21.82 5.64 -4.76
N GLY A 51 22.45 6.75 -5.11
CA GLY A 51 22.95 7.69 -4.12
C GLY A 51 21.78 8.25 -3.32
N GLU A 52 22.07 8.78 -2.13
CA GLU A 52 21.14 9.41 -1.17
C GLU A 52 20.36 10.63 -1.71
N LYS A 53 20.33 10.83 -3.02
CA LYS A 53 19.76 11.97 -3.71
C LYS A 53 18.27 11.76 -3.93
N GLN A 54 17.51 12.70 -3.36
CA GLN A 54 16.07 12.85 -3.50
C GLN A 54 15.69 12.95 -4.99
N LEU A 55 15.04 11.91 -5.54
CA LEU A 55 14.54 11.92 -6.93
C LEU A 55 13.20 12.65 -6.95
N VAL A 56 13.19 13.88 -7.45
CA VAL A 56 11.99 14.70 -7.55
C VAL A 56 11.57 14.83 -9.01
N VAL A 57 10.42 14.26 -9.35
CA VAL A 57 9.81 14.33 -10.69
C VAL A 57 8.52 15.14 -10.58
N ASP A 58 8.41 16.23 -11.35
CA ASP A 58 7.24 17.13 -11.33
C ASP A 58 6.82 17.64 -9.95
N GLY A 59 7.80 17.83 -9.04
CA GLY A 59 7.54 18.25 -7.66
C GLY A 59 7.01 17.13 -6.75
N VAL A 60 7.15 15.87 -7.16
CA VAL A 60 6.86 14.68 -6.35
C VAL A 60 8.17 13.96 -6.05
N ASP A 61 8.43 13.71 -4.78
CA ASP A 61 9.55 12.86 -4.36
C ASP A 61 9.18 11.40 -4.59
N VAL A 62 9.79 10.78 -5.60
CA VAL A 62 9.47 9.41 -6.04
C VAL A 62 9.84 8.40 -4.96
N TRP A 63 10.99 8.55 -4.31
CA TRP A 63 11.48 7.59 -3.30
C TRP A 63 10.65 7.63 -2.03
N GLN A 64 10.40 8.83 -1.51
CA GLN A 64 9.57 8.97 -0.31
C GLN A 64 8.12 8.60 -0.61
N THR A 65 7.62 8.90 -1.81
CA THR A 65 6.28 8.47 -2.24
C THR A 65 6.22 6.94 -2.32
N ALA A 66 7.18 6.27 -2.96
CA ALA A 66 7.23 4.82 -3.05
C ALA A 66 7.31 4.17 -1.66
N ALA A 67 8.11 4.73 -0.75
CA ALA A 67 8.18 4.27 0.64
C ALA A 67 6.82 4.42 1.37
N LEU A 68 6.15 5.55 1.18
CA LEU A 68 4.82 5.79 1.75
C LEU A 68 3.78 4.81 1.19
N GLN A 69 3.76 4.60 -0.13
CA GLN A 69 2.89 3.62 -0.80
C GLN A 69 3.18 2.19 -0.31
N SER A 70 4.46 1.84 -0.15
CA SER A 70 4.88 0.54 0.36
C SER A 70 4.34 0.25 1.76
N ARG A 71 4.34 1.23 2.66
CA ARG A 71 3.75 1.09 4.01
C ARG A 71 2.24 0.81 3.97
N TRP A 72 1.52 1.49 3.09
CA TRP A 72 0.08 1.25 2.91
C TRP A 72 -0.18 -0.11 2.25
N ASN A 73 0.65 -0.53 1.28
CA ASN A 73 0.56 -1.85 0.67
C ASN A 73 0.83 -2.98 1.67
N ALA A 74 1.80 -2.81 2.57
CA ALA A 74 2.07 -3.78 3.62
C ALA A 74 0.87 -3.93 4.56
N GLY A 75 0.24 -2.81 4.96
CA GLY A 75 -0.99 -2.83 5.76
C GLY A 75 -2.16 -3.50 5.03
N ALA A 76 -2.32 -3.20 3.75
CA ALA A 76 -3.36 -3.81 2.91
C ALA A 76 -3.16 -5.34 2.79
N ALA A 77 -1.93 -5.79 2.55
CA ALA A 77 -1.60 -7.20 2.46
C ALA A 77 -1.84 -7.93 3.79
N ALA A 78 -1.45 -7.34 4.92
CA ALA A 78 -1.71 -7.93 6.24
C ALA A 78 -3.21 -8.12 6.49
N ALA A 79 -4.02 -7.09 6.22
CA ALA A 79 -5.47 -7.18 6.35
C ALA A 79 -6.09 -8.23 5.40
N ALA A 80 -5.63 -8.29 4.15
CA ALA A 80 -6.08 -9.28 3.19
C ALA A 80 -5.72 -10.72 3.63
N CYS A 81 -4.54 -10.94 4.21
CA CYS A 81 -4.16 -12.23 4.77
C CYS A 81 -5.10 -12.66 5.90
N VAL A 82 -5.49 -11.75 6.78
CA VAL A 82 -6.46 -12.06 7.85
C VAL A 82 -7.83 -12.40 7.26
N ALA A 83 -8.31 -11.63 6.27
CA ALA A 83 -9.57 -11.93 5.58
C ALA A 83 -9.54 -13.33 4.94
N ALA A 84 -8.47 -13.66 4.20
CA ALA A 84 -8.30 -14.96 3.57
C ALA A 84 -8.26 -16.11 4.61
N PHE A 85 -7.59 -15.90 5.74
CA PHE A 85 -7.55 -16.88 6.83
C PHE A 85 -8.94 -17.14 7.44
N LEU A 86 -9.69 -16.07 7.73
CA LEU A 86 -11.07 -16.20 8.24
C LEU A 86 -11.99 -16.87 7.22
N GLN A 87 -11.83 -16.57 5.94
CA GLN A 87 -12.60 -17.20 4.86
C GLN A 87 -12.26 -18.70 4.73
N ALA A 88 -11.00 -19.07 4.88
CA ALA A 88 -10.59 -20.48 4.87
C ALA A 88 -11.16 -21.24 6.07
N LEU A 89 -11.15 -20.65 7.27
CA LEU A 89 -11.80 -21.23 8.45
C LEU A 89 -13.30 -21.43 8.23
N GLN A 90 -13.98 -20.43 7.66
CA GLN A 90 -15.40 -20.52 7.36
C GLN A 90 -15.71 -21.67 6.39
N ALA A 91 -14.93 -21.77 5.30
CA ALA A 91 -15.09 -22.86 4.34
C ALA A 91 -14.87 -24.25 4.97
N SER A 92 -13.95 -24.36 5.95
CA SER A 92 -13.68 -25.62 6.65
C SER A 92 -14.79 -26.08 7.60
N LEU A 93 -15.65 -25.16 8.08
CA LEU A 93 -16.78 -25.48 8.97
C LEU A 93 -18.01 -26.00 8.22
N HIS A 94 -18.03 -25.84 6.89
CA HIS A 94 -19.12 -26.27 6.01
C HIS A 94 -18.76 -27.51 5.18
N LEU A 95 -17.61 -28.13 5.43
CA LEU A 95 -17.20 -29.46 4.96
C LEU A 95 -17.66 -30.53 5.96
#